data_AF-A0A0D1C841-F1
#
_entry.id   AF-A0A0D1C841-F1
#
_cell.length_a   1.000
_cell.length_b   1.000
_cell.length_c   1.000
_cell.angle_alpha   90.00
_cell.angle_beta   90.00
_cell.angle_gamma   90.00
#
_symmetry.space_group_name_H-M   'P 1'
#
loop_
_entity.id
_entity.type
_entity.pdbx_description
1 polymer ?
#
loop_
_entity_poly.entity_id
_entity_poly.type
_entity_poly.pdbx_seq_one_letter_code
_entity_poly.pdbx_strand_id
1 'polypeptide(L)' 'MAGKFELVTEEQGGVRIRLVNGAGHVLAVSGIYRDSAAAASGVTEIREHAATAHIADYSTPPGQ' A
#
# COMPACT_ATOMS: atom_id res chain seq x y z
N MET A 1 0.38 -13.72 13.88
CA MET A 1 1.35 -12.61 13.95
C MET A 1 0.76 -11.39 13.27
N ALA A 2 1.11 -10.18 13.70
CA ALA A 2 0.65 -8.96 13.05
C ALA A 2 1.15 -8.89 11.59
N GLY A 3 0.37 -8.28 10.70
CA GLY A 3 0.83 -7.97 9.35
C GLY A 3 2.00 -6.98 9.35
N LYS A 4 2.71 -6.86 8.23
CA LYS A 4 3.86 -5.97 8.07
C LYS A 4 3.80 -5.23 6.73
N PHE A 5 4.40 -4.04 6.70
CA PHE A 5 4.70 -3.32 5.47
C PHE A 5 6.10 -3.72 4.99
N GLU A 6 6.23 -4.03 3.70
CA GLU A 6 7.50 -4.30 3.04
C GLU A 6 7.79 -3.20 2.02
N LEU A 7 9.01 -2.68 2.01
CA LEU A 7 9.50 -1.77 0.98
C LEU A 7 10.31 -2.61 -0.01
N VAL A 8 9.91 -2.59 -1.27
CA VAL A 8 10.46 -3.46 -2.32
C VAL A 8 10.95 -2.60 -3.47
N THR A 9 12.23 -2.70 -3.79
CA THR A 9 12.81 -2.01 -4.95
C THR A 9 12.33 -2.68 -6.23
N GLU A 10 11.87 -1.88 -7.18
CA GLU A 10 11.47 -2.34 -8.50
C GLU A 10 12.68 -2.42 -9.43
N GLU A 11 12.63 -3.33 -10.41
CA GLU A 11 13.72 -3.56 -11.37
C GLU A 11 14.06 -2.32 -12.20
N GLN A 12 13.05 -1.50 -12.52
CA GLN A 12 13.19 -0.27 -13.29
C GLN A 12 13.51 0.95 -12.40
N GLY A 13 13.78 0.73 -11.11
CA GLY A 13 14.00 1.77 -10.11
C GLY A 13 12.72 2.17 -9.36
N GLY A 14 12.91 2.83 -8.23
CA GLY A 14 11.83 3.18 -7.30
C GLY A 14 11.49 2.05 -6.33
N VAL A 15 10.50 2.31 -5.48
CA VAL A 15 10.13 1.44 -4.34
C VAL A 15 8.62 1.31 -4.23
N ARG A 16 8.12 0.08 -4.11
CA ARG A 16 6.72 -0.19 -3.74
C ARG A 16 6.59 -0.55 -2.27
N ILE A 17 5.44 -0.24 -1.71
CA ILE A 17 4.97 -0.72 -0.42
C ILE A 17 4.08 -1.94 -0.68
N ARG A 18 4.32 -3.05 0.04
CA ARG A 18 3.39 -4.18 0.13
C ARG A 18 2.90 -4.34 1.56
N LEU A 19 1.59 -4.51 1.75
CA LEU A 19 1.03 -4.94 3.02
C LEU A 19 0.86 -6.46 2.99
N VAL A 20 1.51 -7.16 3.92
CA VAL A 20 1.49 -8.62 4.01
C VAL A 20 0.86 -9.04 5.34
N ASN A 21 -0.10 -9.96 5.31
CA ASN A 21 -0.72 -10.48 6.53
C ASN A 21 0.19 -11.49 7.26
N GLY A 22 -0.22 -11.92 8.45
CA GLY A 22 0.56 -12.88 9.24
C GLY A 22 0.73 -14.27 8.61
N ALA A 23 -0.03 -14.59 7.56
CA ALA A 23 0.08 -15.82 6.78
C ALA A 23 0.97 -15.67 5.53
N GLY A 24 1.51 -14.47 5.26
CA GLY A 24 2.34 -14.19 4.10
C GLY A 24 1.58 -13.77 2.84
N HIS A 25 0.26 -13.58 2.90
CA HIS A 25 -0.51 -13.11 1.74
C HIS A 25 -0.39 -11.60 1.58
N VAL A 26 -0.15 -11.15 0.35
CA VAL A 26 -0.17 -9.73 -0.02
C VAL A 26 -1.62 -9.24 -0.04
N LEU A 27 -1.92 -8.26 0.80
CA LEU A 27 -3.24 -7.64 0.91
C LEU A 27 -3.37 -6.39 0.05
N ALA A 28 -2.29 -5.63 -0.11
CA ALA A 28 -2.26 -4.40 -0.88
C ALA A 28 -0.86 -4.13 -1.43
N VAL A 29 -0.80 -3.46 -2.58
CA VAL A 29 0.43 -3.02 -3.24
C VAL A 29 0.25 -1.56 -3.65
N SER A 30 1.20 -0.69 -3.30
CA SER A 30 1.15 0.71 -3.68
C SER A 30 1.60 0.95 -5.14
N GLY A 31 1.42 2.19 -5.60
CA GLY A 31 2.21 2.74 -6.70
C GLY A 31 3.72 2.75 -6.38
N ILE A 32 4.51 3.19 -7.36
CA ILE A 32 5.97 3.29 -7.23
C ILE A 32 6.32 4.65 -6.62
N TYR A 33 7.07 4.63 -5.51
CA TYR A 33 7.71 5.81 -4.93
C TYR A 33 9.11 5.98 -5.52
N ARG A 34 9.61 7.23 -5.53
CA ARG A 34 10.95 7.57 -6.02
C ARG A 34 12.08 6.84 -5.29
N ASP A 35 11.95 6.65 -3.98
CA ASP A 35 12.98 6.08 -3.11
C ASP A 35 12.38 5.54 -1.81
N SER A 36 13.20 4.85 -1.00
CA SER A 36 12.77 4.22 0.24
C SER A 36 12.31 5.20 1.31
N ALA A 37 12.84 6.43 1.32
CA ALA A 37 12.44 7.45 2.27
C ALA A 37 11.01 7.94 1.97
N ALA A 38 10.71 8.19 0.70
CA ALA A 38 9.36 8.51 0.25
C ALA A 38 8.37 7.37 0.53
N ALA A 39 8.76 6.12 0.28
CA ALA A 39 7.94 4.96 0.62
C ALA A 39 7.69 4.82 2.13
N ALA A 40 8.70 5.08 2.98
CA ALA A 40 8.55 5.04 4.43
C ALA A 40 7.57 6.14 4.94
N SER A 41 7.66 7.35 4.39
CA SER A 41 6.66 8.40 4.66
C SER A 41 5.25 7.98 4.22
N GLY A 42 5.13 7.35 3.06
CA GLY A 42 3.85 6.79 2.60
C GLY A 42 3.27 5.74 3.55
N VAL A 43 4.10 4.90 4.18
CA VAL A 43 3.63 3.97 5.23
C VAL A 43 3.05 4.72 6.43
N THR A 44 3.67 5.83 6.86
CA THR A 44 3.15 6.65 7.96
C THR A 44 1.78 7.21 7.62
N GLU A 45 1.63 7.84 6.45
CA GLU A 45 0.34 8.38 5.97
C GLU A 45 -0.74 7.28 5.87
N ILE A 46 -0.38 6.11 5.32
CA ILE A 46 -1.30 4.97 5.24
C ILE A 46 -1.75 4.56 6.65
N ARG A 47 -0.85 4.47 7.63
CA ARG A 47 -1.22 4.07 8.99
C ARG A 47 -2.13 5.10 9.67
N GLU A 48 -1.91 6.38 9.42
CA GLU A 48 -2.72 7.47 9.97
C GLU A 48 -4.14 7.50 9.39
N HIS A 49 -4.28 7.26 8.09
CA HIS A 49 -5.57 7.37 7.41
C HIS A 49 -6.34 6.04 7.33
N ALA A 50 -5.67 4.90 7.09
CA ALA A 50 -6.34 3.62 6.82
C ALA A 50 -7.16 3.10 8.01
N ALA A 51 -6.83 3.50 9.24
CA ALA A 51 -7.58 3.09 10.42
C ALA A 51 -9.01 3.66 10.46
N THR A 52 -9.24 4.81 9.83
CA THR A 52 -10.52 5.55 9.90
C THR A 52 -11.13 5.88 8.54
N ALA A 53 -10.41 5.66 7.45
CA ALA A 53 -10.87 5.93 6.10
C ALA A 53 -12.19 5.20 5.78
N HIS A 54 -13.11 5.90 5.12
CA HIS A 54 -14.36 5.31 4.64
C HIS A 54 -14.14 4.49 3.37
N ILE A 55 -14.91 3.42 3.21
CA ILE A 55 -14.94 2.64 1.97
C ILE A 55 -15.79 3.42 0.96
N ALA A 56 -15.18 3.76 -0.18
CA ALA A 56 -15.88 4.30 -1.34
C ALA A 56 -15.76 3.31 -2.50
N ASP A 57 -16.89 2.80 -2.97
CA ASP A 57 -16.95 1.79 -4.03
C ASP A 57 -17.13 2.46 -5.40
N TYR A 58 -16.15 2.25 -6.28
CA TYR A 58 -16.14 2.71 -7.68
C TYR A 58 -16.00 1.54 -8.66
N SER A 59 -16.29 0.31 -8.23
CA SER A 59 -16.19 -0.88 -9.07
C SER A 59 -17.28 -0.95 -10.15
N THR A 60 -18.38 -0.22 -9.97
CA THR A 60 -19.44 -0.09 -10.97
C THR A 60 -19.17 1.09 -11.91
N PRO A 61 -19.10 0.87 -13.24
CA PRO A 61 -19.00 1.96 -14.20
C PRO A 61 -20.23 2.88 -14.14
N PRO A 62 -20.08 4.20 -14.31
CA PRO A 62 -21.23 5.08 -14.40
C PRO A 62 -22.10 4.72 -15.61
N GLY A 63 -23.38 4.39 -15.36
CA GLY A 63 -24.39 4.16 -16.40
C GLY A 63 -24.74 2.70 -16.71
N GLN A 64 -24.58 1.78 -15.76
CA GLN A 64 -25.14 0.43 -15.84
C GLN A 64 -26.24 0.22 -14.80
#